data_AF-A0A2X1KEK8-F1
#
_entry.id   AF-A0A2X1KEK8-F1
#
_cell.length_a   1.000
_cell.length_b   1.000
_cell.length_c   1.000
_cell.angle_alpha   90.00
_cell.angle_beta   90.00
_cell.angle_gamma   90.00
#
_symmetry.space_group_name_H-M   'P 1'
#
loop_
_entity.id
_entity.type
_entity.pdbx_description
1 polymer ?
#
loop_
_entity_poly.entity_id
_entity_poly.type
_entity_poly.pdbx_seq_one_letter_code
_entity_poly.pdbx_strand_id
1 'polypeptide(L)'
;MHAYLHCLSHSPLVGYVDPAQAVLDEVNGVIASARARIAAFEPELVVLFAPDHYNGFFYDVMPPFCLGVGATAIGDFGSAAGELPVPTDLAEACAHAGNEKRYRSRRVLQHAGRSWLRAAAGVFARRPG
;
A
#
# COMPACT_ATOMS: atom_id res chain seq x y z
N MET A 1 -12.94 19.37 0.16
CA MET A 1 -12.11 18.17 -0.03
C MET A 1 -11.04 18.19 1.04
N HIS A 2 -10.95 17.15 1.88
CA HIS A 2 -9.90 17.03 2.89
C HIS A 2 -8.94 15.93 2.47
N ALA A 3 -7.65 16.14 2.72
CA ALA A 3 -6.62 15.14 2.47
C ALA A 3 -5.81 14.94 3.75
N TYR A 4 -5.47 13.68 4.04
CA TYR A 4 -4.58 13.29 5.12
C TYR A 4 -3.39 12.54 4.52
N LEU A 5 -2.18 13.02 4.82
CA LEU A 5 -0.93 12.40 4.38
C LEU A 5 -0.26 11.69 5.55
N HIS A 6 0.18 10.46 5.30
CA HIS A 6 0.95 9.70 6.28
C HIS A 6 2.03 8.86 5.63
N CYS A 7 3.19 8.76 6.28
CA CYS A 7 4.32 7.95 5.85
C CYS A 7 4.56 6.84 6.86
N LEU A 8 4.80 5.63 6.37
CA LEU A 8 5.12 4.47 7.18
C LEU A 8 6.21 3.66 6.48
N SER A 9 7.08 3.04 7.28
CA SER A 9 7.97 1.99 6.78
C SER A 9 7.16 0.88 6.12
N HIS A 10 7.70 0.30 5.05
CA HIS A 10 7.15 -0.90 4.38
C HIS A 10 8.12 -2.08 4.48
N SER A 11 9.05 -2.07 5.45
CA SER A 11 10.00 -3.17 5.64
C SER A 11 9.27 -4.50 5.88
N PRO A 12 9.61 -5.57 5.14
CA PRO A 12 9.06 -6.90 5.39
C PRO A 12 9.75 -7.63 6.55
N LEU A 13 10.81 -7.05 7.13
CA LEU A 13 11.75 -7.77 7.99
C LEU A 13 11.35 -7.84 9.47
N VAL A 14 10.35 -7.07 9.91
CA VAL A 14 9.84 -7.11 11.29
C VAL A 14 9.32 -8.51 11.60
N GLY A 15 9.91 -9.22 12.56
CA GLY A 15 9.65 -10.63 12.88
C GLY A 15 10.65 -11.62 12.28
N TYR A 16 11.64 -11.16 11.51
CA TYR A 16 12.75 -11.99 10.99
C TYR A 16 14.10 -11.56 11.56
N VAL A 17 14.35 -10.25 11.62
CA VAL A 17 15.61 -9.67 12.12
C VAL A 17 15.26 -8.49 13.01
N ASP A 18 14.89 -8.80 14.24
CA ASP A 18 14.34 -7.82 15.15
C ASP A 18 15.42 -7.13 16.00
N PRO A 19 15.30 -5.80 16.22
CA PRO A 19 16.11 -5.09 17.21
C PRO A 19 15.67 -5.45 18.63
N ALA A 20 16.32 -4.84 19.63
CA ALA A 20 15.91 -4.97 21.02
C ALA A 20 14.41 -4.65 21.21
N GLN A 21 13.75 -5.37 22.13
CA GLN A 21 12.30 -5.33 22.32
C GLN A 21 11.76 -3.90 22.53
N ALA A 22 12.47 -3.06 23.28
CA ALA A 22 12.05 -1.68 23.49
C ALA A 22 11.88 -0.88 22.19
N VAL A 23 12.71 -1.14 21.17
CA VAL A 23 12.59 -0.51 19.84
C VAL A 23 11.39 -1.06 19.08
N LEU A 24 11.14 -2.37 19.17
CA LEU A 24 9.94 -2.97 18.58
C LEU A 24 8.66 -2.39 19.18
N ASP A 25 8.62 -2.23 20.49
CA ASP A 25 7.46 -1.69 21.21
C ASP A 25 7.18 -0.25 20.81
N GLU A 26 8.23 0.56 20.65
CA GLU A 26 8.12 1.92 20.12
C GLU A 26 7.54 1.93 18.69
N VAL A 27 8.10 1.11 17.79
CA VAL A 27 7.61 0.98 16.40
C VAL A 27 6.15 0.55 16.37
N ASN A 28 5.77 -0.44 17.19
CA ASN A 28 4.39 -0.91 17.31
C ASN A 28 3.45 0.19 17.83
N GLY A 29 3.90 1.00 18.80
CA GLY A 29 3.16 2.16 19.30
C GLY A 29 2.92 3.23 18.23
N VAL A 30 3.94 3.52 17.42
CA VAL A 30 3.83 4.46 16.28
C VAL A 30 2.84 3.95 15.24
N ILE A 31 2.90 2.66 14.88
CA ILE A 31 1.96 2.02 13.95
C ILE A 31 0.53 2.04 14.49
N ALA A 32 0.33 1.74 15.78
CA ALA A 32 -0.99 1.80 16.42
C ALA A 32 -1.57 3.22 16.40
N SER A 33 -0.74 4.23 16.68
CA SER A 33 -1.14 5.63 16.61
C SER A 33 -1.48 6.08 15.18
N ALA A 34 -0.72 5.62 14.19
CA ALA A 34 -1.01 5.84 12.78
C ALA A 34 -2.36 5.26 12.38
N ARG A 35 -2.62 4.00 12.77
CA ARG A 35 -3.90 3.33 12.56
C ARG A 35 -5.06 4.11 13.14
N ALA A 36 -4.92 4.61 14.37
CA ALA A 36 -5.97 5.41 15.02
C ALA A 36 -6.27 6.70 14.25
N ARG A 37 -5.23 7.43 13.81
CA ARG A 37 -5.40 8.65 13.00
C ARG A 37 -6.05 8.39 11.65
N ILE A 38 -5.61 7.34 10.94
CA ILE A 38 -6.20 6.95 9.66
C ILE A 38 -7.67 6.56 9.84
N ALA A 39 -7.99 5.80 10.89
CA ALA A 39 -9.37 5.42 11.18
C ALA A 39 -10.25 6.63 11.53
N ALA A 40 -9.73 7.60 12.30
CA ALA A 40 -10.45 8.83 12.63
C ALA A 40 -10.64 9.77 11.43
N PHE A 41 -9.76 9.70 10.43
CA PHE A 41 -9.91 10.45 9.18
C PHE A 41 -10.99 9.87 8.27
N GLU A 42 -11.33 8.59 8.42
CA GLU A 42 -12.36 7.89 7.63
C GLU A 42 -12.18 8.06 6.10
N PRO A 43 -11.03 7.67 5.52
CA PRO A 43 -10.77 7.88 4.11
C PRO A 43 -11.71 7.07 3.23
N GLU A 44 -12.29 7.73 2.22
CA GLU A 44 -13.08 7.08 1.18
C GLU A 44 -12.24 6.54 0.02
N LEU A 45 -11.03 7.06 -0.14
CA LEU A 45 -10.04 6.64 -1.14
C LEU A 45 -8.64 6.70 -0.51
N VAL A 46 -7.84 5.67 -0.76
CA VAL A 46 -6.42 5.63 -0.39
C VAL A 46 -5.57 5.65 -1.65
N VAL A 47 -4.71 6.65 -1.79
CA VAL A 47 -3.66 6.69 -2.83
C VAL A 47 -2.36 6.23 -2.19
N LEU A 48 -1.87 5.05 -2.60
CA LEU A 48 -0.65 4.46 -2.07
C LEU A 48 0.54 4.73 -3.00
N PHE A 49 1.52 5.48 -2.50
CA PHE A 49 2.83 5.60 -3.12
C PHE A 49 3.77 4.57 -2.49
N ALA A 50 4.23 3.61 -3.29
CA ALA A 50 5.14 2.56 -2.86
C ALA A 50 6.10 2.18 -4.01
N PRO A 51 7.34 1.79 -3.69
CA PRO A 51 8.24 1.21 -4.67
C PRO A 51 7.76 -0.17 -5.11
N ASP A 52 8.18 -0.59 -6.29
CA ASP A 52 8.10 -1.98 -6.72
C ASP A 52 9.42 -2.68 -6.38
N HIS A 53 9.39 -3.84 -5.71
CA HIS A 53 10.60 -4.67 -5.54
C HIS A 53 10.64 -5.81 -6.58
N TYR A 54 10.51 -5.42 -7.85
CA TYR A 54 10.70 -6.26 -9.04
C TYR A 54 9.64 -7.33 -9.30
N ASN A 55 8.44 -7.19 -8.72
CA ASN A 55 7.30 -8.05 -9.05
C ASN A 55 6.43 -7.46 -10.16
N GLY A 56 6.41 -6.14 -10.29
CA GLY A 56 5.75 -5.43 -11.38
C GLY A 56 6.66 -5.14 -12.56
N PHE A 57 7.92 -4.77 -12.31
CA PHE A 57 8.88 -4.40 -13.35
C PHE A 57 10.31 -4.85 -13.02
N PHE A 58 10.95 -5.53 -13.97
CA PHE A 58 12.40 -5.72 -13.94
C PHE A 58 13.12 -4.44 -14.37
N TYR A 59 14.40 -4.34 -14.03
CA TYR A 59 15.22 -3.13 -14.20
C TYR A 59 15.22 -2.56 -15.62
N ASP A 60 15.23 -3.43 -16.62
CA ASP A 60 15.24 -3.10 -18.05
C ASP A 60 13.97 -2.39 -18.52
N VAL A 61 12.86 -2.55 -17.79
CA VAL A 61 11.56 -2.00 -18.15
C VAL A 61 10.96 -1.10 -17.05
N MET A 62 11.70 -0.80 -15.99
CA MET A 62 11.23 -0.06 -14.83
C MET A 62 10.93 1.41 -15.20
N PRO A 63 9.67 1.85 -15.16
CA PRO A 63 9.33 3.23 -15.46
C PRO A 63 9.62 4.14 -14.26
N PRO A 64 9.78 5.47 -14.47
CA PRO A 64 9.94 6.42 -13.37
C PRO A 64 8.70 6.48 -12.47
N PHE A 65 7.51 6.30 -13.07
CA PHE A 65 6.24 6.17 -12.37
C PHE A 65 5.38 5.10 -13.05
N CYS A 66 4.50 4.50 -12.27
CA CYS A 66 3.45 3.64 -12.79
C CYS A 66 2.20 3.79 -11.95
N LEU A 67 1.04 3.84 -12.59
CA LEU A 67 -0.26 3.79 -11.94
C LEU A 67 -0.85 2.39 -12.08
N GLY A 68 -1.29 1.79 -10.96
CA GLY A 68 -2.04 0.54 -10.98
C GLY A 68 -3.52 0.82 -11.18
N VAL A 69 -4.11 0.33 -12.27
CA VAL A 69 -5.57 0.37 -12.48
C VAL A 69 -6.26 -0.93 -12.05
N GLY A 70 -5.48 -1.85 -11.50
CA GLY A 70 -5.89 -3.08 -10.81
C GLY A 70 -4.70 -3.62 -10.02
N ALA A 71 -4.95 -4.33 -8.92
CA ALA A 71 -3.87 -4.87 -8.10
C ALA A 71 -4.22 -6.20 -7.40
N THR A 72 -3.28 -7.13 -7.38
CA THR A 72 -3.37 -8.40 -6.65
C THR A 72 -2.18 -8.51 -5.70
N ALA A 73 -2.43 -8.68 -4.40
CA ALA A 73 -1.41 -8.89 -3.39
C ALA A 73 -0.84 -10.32 -3.44
N ILE A 74 0.48 -10.47 -3.38
CA ILE A 74 1.16 -11.78 -3.43
C ILE A 74 0.92 -12.61 -2.17
N GLY A 75 0.92 -11.98 -1.00
CA GLY A 75 0.93 -12.70 0.29
C GLY A 75 2.32 -13.08 0.79
N ASP A 76 3.39 -12.48 0.26
CA ASP A 76 4.75 -12.71 0.72
C ASP A 76 4.98 -12.09 2.11
N PHE A 77 5.96 -12.62 2.86
CA PHE A 77 6.30 -12.14 4.21
C PHE A 77 5.07 -12.03 5.14
N GLY A 78 4.19 -13.03 5.12
CA GLY A 78 3.04 -13.11 6.02
C GLY A 78 2.02 -11.99 5.83
N SER A 79 1.99 -11.35 4.65
CA SER A 79 0.92 -10.45 4.27
C SER A 79 -0.32 -11.21 3.79
N ALA A 80 -1.46 -10.53 3.71
CA ALA A 80 -2.61 -11.07 3.01
C ALA A 80 -2.32 -11.17 1.50
N ALA A 81 -2.82 -12.22 0.87
CA ALA A 81 -2.84 -12.39 -0.58
C ALA A 81 -4.23 -12.09 -1.15
N GLY A 82 -4.31 -11.82 -2.44
CA GLY A 82 -5.58 -11.70 -3.17
C GLY A 82 -5.82 -10.34 -3.80
N GLU A 83 -6.97 -10.19 -4.44
CA GLU A 83 -7.32 -8.95 -5.15
C GLU A 83 -7.51 -7.78 -4.18
N LEU A 84 -6.99 -6.62 -4.56
CA LEU A 84 -7.20 -5.37 -3.85
C LEU A 84 -8.31 -4.56 -4.53
N PRO A 85 -9.14 -3.85 -3.75
CA PRO A 85 -10.28 -3.09 -4.29
C PRO A 85 -9.81 -1.78 -4.94
N VAL A 86 -9.19 -1.88 -6.11
CA VAL A 86 -8.78 -0.71 -6.92
C VAL A 86 -9.98 -0.25 -7.76
N PRO A 87 -10.42 1.02 -7.66
CA PRO A 87 -11.48 1.55 -8.53
C PRO A 87 -10.91 1.81 -9.93
N THR A 88 -11.00 0.82 -10.82
CA THR A 88 -10.40 0.83 -12.16
C THR A 88 -10.73 2.10 -12.95
N ASP A 89 -12.02 2.44 -13.09
CA ASP A 89 -12.45 3.58 -13.89
C ASP A 89 -11.86 4.91 -13.37
N LEU A 90 -11.78 5.07 -12.04
CA LEU A 90 -11.18 6.25 -11.42
C LEU A 90 -9.66 6.30 -11.64
N ALA A 91 -9.01 5.13 -11.55
CA ALA A 91 -7.57 5.03 -11.80
C ALA A 91 -7.24 5.32 -13.28
N GLU A 92 -8.00 4.80 -14.23
CA GLU A 92 -7.83 5.08 -15.66
C GLU A 92 -8.07 6.57 -15.98
N ALA A 93 -9.11 7.17 -15.40
CA ALA A 93 -9.34 8.61 -15.53
C ALA A 93 -8.16 9.44 -14.99
N CYS A 94 -7.57 9.05 -13.85
CA CYS A 94 -6.37 9.67 -13.31
C CYS A 94 -5.16 9.54 -14.26
N ALA A 95 -4.92 8.36 -14.83
CA ALA A 95 -3.82 8.14 -15.76
C ALA A 95 -3.95 9.06 -16.99
N HIS A 96 -5.16 9.18 -17.53
CA HIS A 96 -5.42 10.01 -18.70
C HIS A 96 -5.21 11.50 -18.40
N ALA A 97 -5.70 11.97 -17.25
CA ALA A 97 -5.50 13.36 -16.81
C ALA A 97 -4.02 13.70 -16.55
N GLY A 98 -3.24 12.74 -16.05
CA GLY A 98 -1.81 12.91 -15.76
C GLY A 98 -0.90 12.84 -16.99
N ASN A 99 -1.43 12.61 -18.19
CA ASN A 99 -0.66 12.25 -19.39
C ASN A 99 0.27 11.03 -19.17
N GLU A 100 -0.07 10.15 -18.22
CA GLU A 100 0.73 8.97 -17.91
C GLU A 100 0.53 7.93 -19.02
N LYS A 101 1.57 7.72 -19.83
CA LYS A 101 1.50 6.82 -21.00
C LYS A 101 1.75 5.36 -20.64
N ARG A 102 2.13 5.04 -19.39
CA ARG A 102 2.36 3.68 -18.91
C ARG A 102 1.47 3.36 -17.70
N TYR A 103 0.26 2.89 -17.99
CA TYR A 103 -0.63 2.25 -17.02
C TYR A 103 -0.77 0.76 -17.36
N ARG A 104 -0.95 -0.09 -16.33
CA ARG A 104 -1.16 -1.54 -16.50
C ARG A 104 -2.42 -1.99 -15.77
N SER A 105 -3.20 -2.84 -16.46
CA SER A 105 -4.49 -3.38 -16.01
C SER A 105 -4.42 -4.29 -14.78
N ARG A 106 -3.26 -4.89 -14.50
CA ARG A 106 -3.01 -5.68 -13.28
C ARG A 106 -1.59 -5.45 -12.79
N ARG A 107 -1.45 -4.93 -11.58
CA ARG A 107 -0.19 -4.93 -10.83
C ARG A 107 -0.21 -6.09 -9.85
N VAL A 108 0.91 -6.79 -9.75
CA VAL A 108 1.16 -7.66 -8.59
C VAL A 108 1.71 -6.75 -7.49
N LEU A 109 0.91 -6.47 -6.47
CA LEU A 109 1.37 -5.70 -5.31
C LEU A 109 2.13 -6.65 -4.40
N GLN A 110 3.40 -6.35 -4.18
CA GLN A 110 4.20 -7.05 -3.19
C GLN A 110 3.78 -6.64 -1.78
N HIS A 111 4.44 -7.16 -0.75
CA HIS A 111 4.36 -6.64 0.61
C HIS A 111 4.34 -5.11 0.65
N ALA A 112 3.15 -4.54 0.81
CA ALA A 112 3.02 -3.33 1.58
C ALA A 112 3.39 -3.79 2.98
N GLY A 113 4.64 -3.59 3.40
CA GLY A 113 5.25 -4.26 4.56
C GLY A 113 4.28 -4.41 5.72
N ARG A 114 4.41 -5.48 6.51
CA ARG A 114 3.45 -5.86 7.56
C ARG A 114 2.89 -4.68 8.37
N SER A 115 3.68 -3.65 8.61
CA SER A 115 3.30 -2.34 9.18
C SER A 115 2.18 -1.59 8.43
N TRP A 116 2.24 -1.45 7.11
CA TRP A 116 1.28 -0.70 6.29
C TRP A 116 -0.07 -1.42 6.22
N LEU A 117 -0.06 -2.72 5.95
CA LEU A 117 -1.27 -3.53 6.02
C LEU A 117 -1.83 -3.58 7.45
N ARG A 118 -1.01 -3.65 8.51
CA ARG A 118 -1.51 -3.56 9.89
C ARG A 118 -2.14 -2.19 10.21
N ALA A 119 -1.59 -1.11 9.67
CA ALA A 119 -2.13 0.24 9.84
C ALA A 119 -3.42 0.46 9.03
N ALA A 120 -3.54 -0.13 7.84
CA ALA A 120 -4.63 0.12 6.89
C ALA A 120 -5.65 -1.04 6.75
N ALA A 121 -5.41 -2.22 7.33
CA ALA A 121 -6.26 -3.42 7.16
C ALA A 121 -7.71 -3.20 7.58
N GLY A 122 -7.97 -2.27 8.51
CA GLY A 122 -9.33 -1.90 8.92
C GLY A 122 -10.04 -0.91 7.98
N VAL A 123 -9.31 -0.27 7.06
CA VAL A 123 -9.86 0.68 6.08
C VAL A 123 -10.38 -0.06 4.86
N PHE A 124 -9.60 -1.00 4.32
CA PHE A 124 -9.99 -1.74 3.12
C PHE A 124 -11.14 -2.74 3.36
N ALA A 125 -11.31 -3.26 4.58
CA ALA A 125 -12.35 -4.22 4.92
C ALA A 125 -13.73 -3.60 5.21
N ARG A 126 -13.86 -2.27 5.26
CA ARG A 126 -15.06 -1.57 5.76
C ARG A 126 -16.17 -1.29 4.74
N ARG A 127 -16.03 -1.69 3.48
CA ARG A 127 -17.11 -1.53 2.50
C ARG A 127 -17.50 -2.89 1.89
N PRO A 128 -18.64 -3.48 2.29
CA PRO A 128 -19.39 -4.36 1.41
C PRO A 128 -19.84 -3.54 0.20
N GLY A 129 -19.88 -4.17 -0.98
CA GLY A 129 -20.50 -3.60 -2.18
C GLY A 129 -22.01 -3.40 -2.02
#